data_AF-A0A0D0EBV7-F1
#
_entry.id   AF-A0A0D0EBV7-F1
#
_cell.length_a   1.000
_cell.length_b   1.000
_cell.length_c   1.000
_cell.angle_alpha   90.00
_cell.angle_beta   90.00
_cell.angle_gamma   90.00
#
_symmetry.space_group_name_H-M   'P 1'
#
loop_
_entity.id
_entity.type
_entity.pdbx_description
1 polymer ?
#
loop_
_entity_poly.entity_id
_entity_poly.type
_entity_poly.pdbx_seq_one_letter_code
_entity_poly.pdbx_strand_id
1 'polypeptide(L)'
;MDSVRSTRGVCASCVYNVPSWTLRPAVPDPALLNLLVNLTSPAHTLPVSYNLALYCNAISSPKGMESAMSLAPILLCPHCCSTLLAQKPHQPKNSLANFQYYGHKRLGEATSKGFNGASPFELALILCTGTSMVTFHYNPQSSWAGYTPEETHQ
;
A
#
# COMPACT_ATOMS: atom_id res chain seq x y z
N MET A 1 -0.76 -17.17 -34.85
CA MET A 1 -1.30 -16.09 -34.01
C MET A 1 -0.40 -15.98 -32.80
N ASP A 2 0.59 -15.09 -32.85
CA ASP A 2 1.52 -14.91 -31.74
C ASP A 2 0.78 -14.27 -30.56
N SER A 3 0.78 -14.96 -29.43
CA SER A 3 0.27 -14.43 -28.18
C SER A 3 1.17 -13.26 -27.76
N VAL A 4 0.75 -12.04 -28.07
CA VAL A 4 1.40 -10.82 -27.59
C VAL A 4 1.35 -10.86 -26.07
N ARG A 5 2.47 -11.19 -25.42
CA ARG A 5 2.58 -11.13 -23.97
C ARG A 5 2.36 -9.69 -23.56
N SER A 6 1.21 -9.42 -22.93
CA SER A 6 0.90 -8.12 -22.36
C SER A 6 1.97 -7.76 -21.33
N THR A 7 2.76 -6.74 -21.63
CA THR A 7 3.77 -6.21 -20.72
C THR A 7 3.07 -5.65 -19.50
N ARG A 8 3.50 -6.07 -18.30
CA ARG A 8 3.00 -5.51 -17.04
C ARG A 8 3.91 -4.37 -16.60
N GLY A 9 3.32 -3.33 -16.02
CA GLY A 9 4.03 -2.25 -15.34
C GLY A 9 3.53 -2.10 -13.90
N VAL A 10 4.27 -1.33 -13.10
CA VAL A 10 4.00 -1.13 -11.67
C VAL A 10 3.50 0.29 -11.45
N CYS A 11 2.38 0.43 -10.75
CA CYS A 11 1.93 1.73 -10.27
C CYS A 11 2.88 2.27 -9.18
N ALA A 12 3.38 3.48 -9.35
CA ALA A 12 4.21 4.17 -8.37
C ALA A 12 3.49 4.37 -7.03
N SER A 13 2.18 4.62 -7.06
CA SER A 13 1.39 4.93 -5.86
C SER A 13 0.93 3.69 -5.09
N CYS A 14 0.50 2.60 -5.74
CA CYS A 14 -0.05 1.44 -5.03
C CYS A 14 0.70 0.12 -5.27
N VAL A 15 1.81 0.13 -6.01
CA VAL A 15 2.66 -1.04 -6.31
C VAL A 15 1.96 -2.15 -7.13
N TYR A 16 0.67 -2.02 -7.46
CA TYR A 16 -0.01 -3.03 -8.27
C TYR A 16 0.59 -3.17 -9.67
N ASN A 17 0.71 -4.43 -10.10
CA ASN A 17 1.09 -4.81 -11.45
C ASN A 17 -0.15 -4.75 -12.35
N VAL A 18 -0.18 -3.76 -13.24
CA VAL A 18 -1.26 -3.55 -14.21
C VAL A 18 -0.71 -3.68 -15.64
N PRO A 19 -1.56 -3.86 -16.67
CA PRO A 19 -1.10 -3.79 -18.05
C PRO A 19 -0.42 -2.44 -18.31
N SER A 20 0.79 -2.43 -18.86
CA SER A 20 1.61 -1.22 -18.96
C SER A 20 0.92 -0.10 -19.74
N TRP A 21 0.12 -0.44 -20.76
CA TRP A 21 -0.65 0.52 -21.56
C TRP A 21 -1.75 1.25 -20.77
N THR A 22 -2.14 0.75 -19.60
CA THR A 22 -3.09 1.43 -18.70
C THR A 22 -2.43 2.42 -17.76
N LEU A 23 -1.09 2.38 -17.63
CA LEU A 23 -0.36 3.33 -16.80
C LEU A 23 -0.37 4.70 -17.47
N ARG A 24 -0.56 5.73 -16.65
CA ARG A 24 -0.52 7.12 -17.08
C ARG A 24 0.64 7.81 -16.38
N PRO A 25 1.54 8.50 -17.12
CA PRO A 25 2.53 9.34 -16.49
C PRO A 25 1.83 10.52 -15.81
N ALA A 26 2.23 10.83 -14.59
CA ALA A 26 1.82 12.00 -13.83
C ALA A 26 3.06 12.81 -13.45
N VAL A 27 3.00 14.12 -13.68
CA VAL A 27 4.07 15.04 -13.27
C VAL A 27 4.03 15.17 -11.75
N PRO A 28 5.16 14.95 -11.04
CA PRO A 28 5.22 15.03 -9.59
C PRO A 28 5.23 16.50 -9.14
N ASP A 29 4.05 17.10 -8.96
CA ASP A 29 3.93 18.40 -8.32
C ASP A 29 3.86 18.28 -6.78
N PRO A 30 4.18 19.35 -6.02
CA PRO A 30 4.18 19.29 -4.56
C PRO A 30 2.83 18.91 -3.93
N ALA A 31 1.70 19.30 -4.53
CA ALA A 31 0.37 18.99 -3.98
C ALA A 31 0.08 17.49 -4.11
N LEU A 32 0.38 16.89 -5.26
CA LEU A 32 0.30 15.44 -5.47
C LEU A 32 1.25 14.68 -4.53
N LEU A 33 2.51 15.13 -4.44
CA LEU A 33 3.53 14.45 -3.63
C LEU A 33 3.18 14.45 -2.15
N ASN A 34 2.65 15.56 -1.63
CA ASN A 34 2.23 15.67 -0.23
C ASN A 34 1.15 14.65 0.16
N LEU A 35 0.30 14.21 -0.78
CA LEU A 35 -0.71 13.17 -0.53
C LEU A 35 -0.10 11.77 -0.34
N LEU A 36 1.16 11.58 -0.71
CA LEU A 36 1.88 10.31 -0.62
C LEU A 36 2.94 10.31 0.49
N VAL A 37 3.02 11.37 1.29
CA VAL A 37 3.92 11.45 2.45
C VAL A 37 3.33 10.65 3.61
N ASN A 38 4.18 9.95 4.35
CA ASN A 38 3.82 9.39 5.65
C ASN A 38 4.72 9.93 6.75
N LEU A 39 4.20 10.87 7.53
CA LEU A 39 4.92 11.47 8.65
C LEU A 39 5.03 10.53 9.87
N THR A 40 4.28 9.43 9.89
CA THR A 40 4.30 8.47 11.01
C THR A 40 5.38 7.39 10.84
N SER A 41 5.98 7.28 9.65
CA SER A 41 7.03 6.29 9.38
C SER A 41 8.33 6.68 10.08
N PRO A 42 8.95 5.78 10.86
CA PRO A 42 10.27 6.03 11.43
C PRO A 42 11.31 6.33 10.35
N ALA A 43 12.23 7.25 10.60
CA ALA A 43 13.20 7.69 9.59
C ALA A 43 14.04 6.53 8.99
N HIS A 44 14.35 5.51 9.80
CA HIS A 44 15.15 4.35 9.35
C HIS A 44 14.38 3.39 8.43
N THR A 45 13.04 3.46 8.38
CA THR A 45 12.22 2.63 7.48
C THR A 45 11.93 3.30 6.14
N LEU A 46 12.33 4.56 5.96
CA LEU A 46 12.11 5.30 4.73
C LEU A 46 12.85 4.69 3.53
N PRO A 47 12.35 4.92 2.29
CA PRO A 47 13.05 4.49 1.09
C PRO A 47 14.46 5.07 0.96
N VAL A 48 15.41 4.25 0.53
CA VAL A 48 16.76 4.67 0.09
C VAL A 48 17.04 4.34 -1.37
N SER A 49 16.10 3.69 -2.05
CA SER A 49 16.23 3.27 -3.44
C SER A 49 16.02 4.41 -4.45
N TYR A 50 15.65 5.61 -3.99
CA TYR A 50 15.51 6.81 -4.80
C TYR A 50 15.74 8.04 -3.92
N ASN A 51 15.96 9.19 -4.55
CA ASN A 51 16.17 10.46 -3.86
C ASN A 51 14.85 10.99 -3.30
N LEU A 52 14.55 10.57 -2.07
CA LEU A 52 13.31 10.87 -1.37
C LEU A 52 13.09 12.39 -1.18
N ALA A 53 14.17 13.16 -1.00
CA ALA A 53 14.12 14.61 -0.83
C ALA A 53 13.62 15.32 -2.09
N LEU A 54 14.02 14.87 -3.29
CA LEU A 54 13.52 15.43 -4.56
C LEU A 54 12.01 15.24 -4.72
N TYR A 55 11.45 14.20 -4.10
CA TYR A 55 10.03 13.86 -4.16
C TYR A 55 9.27 14.33 -2.91
N CYS A 56 9.74 15.37 -2.21
CA CYS A 56 9.07 15.95 -1.04
C CYS A 56 8.73 14.93 0.06
N ASN A 57 9.56 13.90 0.26
CA ASN A 57 9.31 12.77 1.16
C ASN A 57 8.09 11.90 0.81
N ALA A 58 7.56 12.02 -0.41
CA ALA A 58 6.52 11.13 -0.91
C ALA A 58 7.05 9.70 -1.02
N ILE A 59 6.31 8.73 -0.46
CA ILE A 59 6.68 7.32 -0.51
C ILE A 59 6.01 6.66 -1.72
N SER A 60 6.83 6.38 -2.74
CA SER A 60 6.41 5.79 -4.01
C SER A 60 7.24 4.56 -4.34
N SER A 61 6.74 3.71 -5.24
CA SER A 61 7.49 2.56 -5.78
C SER A 61 8.48 2.99 -6.86
N PRO A 62 9.78 2.65 -6.78
CA PRO A 62 10.77 3.10 -7.76
C PRO A 62 10.57 2.43 -9.12
N LYS A 63 9.91 1.26 -9.14
CA LYS A 63 9.54 0.55 -10.37
C LYS A 63 8.48 1.29 -11.20
N GLY A 64 7.74 2.20 -10.57
CA GLY A 64 6.78 3.07 -11.24
C GLY A 64 7.33 4.47 -11.51
N MET A 65 8.61 4.74 -11.23
CA MET A 65 9.22 6.04 -11.46
C MET A 65 10.04 5.98 -12.76
N GLU A 66 9.97 7.03 -13.59
CA GLU A 66 10.83 7.13 -14.77
C GLU A 66 12.29 7.35 -14.39
N SER A 67 12.55 8.05 -13.27
CA SER A 67 13.89 8.21 -12.69
C SER A 67 13.82 8.15 -11.17
N ALA A 68 14.81 7.49 -10.56
CA ALA A 68 14.98 7.46 -9.11
C ALA A 68 15.86 8.60 -8.57
N MET A 69 16.61 9.29 -9.44
CA MET A 69 17.65 10.24 -9.01
C MET A 69 17.40 11.68 -9.49
N SER A 70 16.42 11.88 -10.36
CA SER A 70 15.98 13.18 -10.85
C SER A 70 14.47 13.27 -10.77
N LEU A 71 13.93 14.48 -10.58
CA LEU A 71 12.49 14.68 -10.59
C LEU A 71 11.95 14.39 -11.99
N ALA A 72 11.24 13.27 -12.13
CA ALA A 72 10.68 12.78 -13.37
C ALA A 72 9.25 12.24 -13.14
N PRO A 73 8.44 12.12 -14.21
CA PRO A 73 7.09 11.56 -14.10
C PRO A 73 7.04 10.22 -13.37
N ILE A 74 5.92 9.99 -12.69
CA ILE A 74 5.59 8.72 -12.05
C ILE A 74 4.42 8.06 -12.79
N LEU A 75 4.47 6.74 -12.93
CA LEU A 75 3.46 5.95 -13.60
C LEU A 75 2.35 5.57 -12.61
N LEU A 76 1.13 6.00 -12.88
CA LEU A 76 -0.04 5.71 -12.06
C LEU A 76 -1.00 4.77 -12.78
N CYS A 77 -1.59 3.82 -12.06
CA CYS A 77 -2.72 3.05 -12.59
C CYS A 77 -3.97 3.95 -12.68
N PRO A 78 -5.00 3.56 -13.46
CA PRO A 78 -6.20 4.38 -13.64
C PRO A 78 -6.86 4.80 -12.32
N HIS A 79 -6.91 3.91 -11.34
CA HIS A 79 -7.50 4.20 -10.03
C HIS A 79 -6.71 5.27 -9.24
N CYS A 80 -5.39 5.10 -9.09
CA CYS A 80 -4.57 6.09 -8.40
C CYS A 80 -4.55 7.42 -9.16
N CYS A 81 -4.53 7.37 -10.50
CA CYS A 81 -4.61 8.56 -11.35
C CYS A 81 -5.92 9.33 -11.10
N SER A 82 -7.07 8.64 -11.09
CA SER A 82 -8.37 9.28 -10.83
C SER A 82 -8.48 9.89 -9.43
N THR A 83 -7.81 9.30 -8.44
CA THR A 83 -7.86 9.75 -7.04
C THR A 83 -6.89 10.91 -6.78
N LEU A 84 -5.65 10.81 -7.26
CA LEU A 84 -4.60 11.81 -7.03
C LEU A 84 -4.77 13.06 -7.89
N LEU A 85 -5.39 12.94 -9.08
CA LEU A 85 -5.61 14.05 -10.00
C LEU A 85 -7.06 14.54 -10.01
N ALA A 86 -7.88 14.11 -9.04
CA ALA A 86 -9.24 14.63 -8.90
C ALA A 86 -9.23 16.13 -8.57
N GLN A 87 -10.36 16.80 -8.81
CA GLN A 87 -10.58 18.18 -8.36
C GLN A 87 -10.39 18.34 -6.84
N LYS A 88 -10.74 17.31 -6.08
CA LYS A 88 -10.46 17.17 -4.64
C LYS A 88 -9.55 15.95 -4.44
N PRO A 89 -8.24 16.13 -4.61
CA PRO A 89 -7.32 15.01 -4.59
C PRO A 89 -7.17 14.49 -3.16
N HIS A 90 -7.03 13.18 -3.02
CA HIS A 90 -6.85 12.52 -1.74
C HIS A 90 -5.91 11.34 -1.88
N GLN A 91 -5.38 10.85 -0.76
CA GLN A 91 -4.48 9.72 -0.76
C GLN A 91 -5.22 8.42 -1.17
N PRO A 92 -4.75 7.66 -2.18
CA PRO A 92 -5.34 6.37 -2.51
C PRO A 92 -5.19 5.40 -1.32
N LYS A 93 -6.26 4.67 -0.97
CA LYS A 93 -6.25 3.70 0.15
C LYS A 93 -5.09 2.70 0.06
N ASN A 94 -4.82 2.21 -1.15
CA ASN A 94 -3.77 1.22 -1.39
C ASN A 94 -2.36 1.80 -1.41
N SER A 95 -2.19 3.14 -1.37
CA SER A 95 -0.86 3.74 -1.26
C SER A 95 -0.21 3.51 0.11
N LEU A 96 -1.03 3.24 1.14
CA LEU A 96 -0.57 2.85 2.47
C LEU A 96 0.28 1.57 2.45
N ALA A 97 0.02 0.66 1.50
CA ALA A 97 0.79 -0.57 1.35
C ALA A 97 2.26 -0.29 0.99
N ASN A 98 2.57 0.84 0.33
CA ASN A 98 3.95 1.21 0.05
C ASN A 98 4.75 1.40 1.33
N PHE A 99 4.13 1.98 2.36
CA PHE A 99 4.78 2.26 3.64
C PHE A 99 5.23 0.94 4.30
N GLN A 100 4.36 -0.07 4.25
CA GLN A 100 4.65 -1.40 4.79
C GLN A 100 5.75 -2.11 3.99
N TYR A 101 5.76 -1.96 2.66
CA TYR A 101 6.78 -2.58 1.80
C TYR A 101 8.19 -2.06 2.11
N TYR A 102 8.33 -0.75 2.35
CA TYR A 102 9.63 -0.18 2.71
C TYR A 102 10.06 -0.57 4.11
N GLY A 103 9.13 -0.63 5.07
CA GLY A 103 9.39 -1.22 6.38
C GLY A 103 9.94 -2.64 6.27
N HIS A 104 9.31 -3.49 5.46
CA HIS A 104 9.74 -4.88 5.25
C HIS A 104 11.18 -4.99 4.71
N LYS A 105 11.56 -4.16 3.74
CA LYS A 105 12.93 -4.15 3.19
C LYS A 105 14.00 -3.68 4.16
N ARG A 106 13.61 -2.99 5.23
CA ARG A 106 14.49 -2.40 6.23
C ARG A 106 14.54 -3.20 7.52
N LEU A 107 13.83 -4.33 7.58
CA LEU A 107 13.91 -5.25 8.70
C LEU A 107 15.35 -5.77 8.86
N GLY A 108 15.80 -5.90 10.11
CA GLY A 108 17.08 -6.54 10.41
C GLY A 108 17.13 -7.98 9.90
N GLU A 109 18.32 -8.51 9.63
CA GLU A 109 18.50 -9.83 9.03
C GLU A 109 17.75 -10.94 9.76
N ALA A 110 17.82 -10.97 11.10
CA ALA A 110 17.11 -11.93 11.92
C ALA A 110 15.59 -11.85 11.73
N THR A 111 15.03 -10.64 11.73
CA THR A 111 13.60 -10.40 11.52
C THR A 111 13.18 -10.77 10.10
N SER A 112 13.95 -10.38 9.08
CA SER A 112 13.67 -10.73 7.69
C SER A 112 13.69 -12.24 7.46
N LYS A 113 14.66 -12.95 8.07
CA LYS A 113 14.71 -14.42 8.04
C LYS A 113 13.48 -15.05 8.71
N GLY A 114 13.02 -14.48 9.83
CA GLY A 114 11.77 -14.88 10.47
C GLY A 114 10.56 -14.73 9.55
N PHE A 115 10.40 -13.57 8.90
CA PHE A 115 9.32 -13.34 7.94
C PHE A 115 9.37 -14.29 6.73
N ASN A 116 10.55 -14.56 6.19
CA ASN A 116 10.71 -15.48 5.06
C ASN A 116 10.46 -16.94 5.43
N GLY A 117 10.64 -17.31 6.71
CA GLY A 117 10.37 -18.64 7.23
C GLY A 117 8.95 -18.83 7.78
N ALA A 118 8.21 -17.75 8.01
CA ALA A 118 6.86 -17.78 8.56
C ALA A 118 5.87 -18.36 7.54
N SER A 119 4.96 -19.19 8.03
CA SER A 119 3.82 -19.69 7.26
C SER A 119 2.84 -18.56 6.92
N PRO A 120 2.01 -18.71 5.87
CA PRO A 120 0.95 -17.76 5.57
C PRO A 120 -0.02 -17.52 6.75
N PHE A 121 -0.22 -18.53 7.61
CA PHE A 121 -1.03 -18.40 8.83
C PHE A 121 -0.37 -17.49 9.87
N GLU A 122 0.93 -17.64 10.12
CA GLU A 122 1.68 -16.77 11.04
C GLU A 122 1.74 -15.33 10.53
N LEU A 123 1.97 -15.15 9.22
CA LEU A 123 1.92 -13.83 8.59
C LEU A 123 0.52 -13.20 8.69
N ALA A 124 -0.54 -13.98 8.48
CA ALA A 124 -1.91 -13.52 8.66
C ALA A 124 -2.20 -13.11 10.11
N LEU A 125 -1.70 -13.86 11.11
CA LEU A 125 -1.81 -13.48 12.52
C LEU A 125 -1.12 -12.14 12.80
N ILE A 126 0.11 -11.94 12.31
CA ILE A 126 0.86 -10.69 12.47
C ILE A 126 0.16 -9.51 11.77
N LEU A 127 -0.47 -9.75 10.61
CA LEU A 127 -1.20 -8.71 9.87
C LEU A 127 -2.54 -8.38 10.52
N CYS A 128 -3.24 -9.37 11.06
CA CYS A 128 -4.55 -9.20 11.69
C CYS A 128 -4.50 -8.66 13.12
N THR A 129 -3.39 -8.78 13.83
CA THR A 129 -3.23 -8.19 15.18
C THR A 129 -3.29 -6.66 15.20
N GLY A 130 -3.22 -6.00 14.03
CA GLY A 130 -3.48 -4.56 13.88
C GLY A 130 -4.93 -4.19 13.55
N THR A 131 -5.78 -5.14 13.15
CA THR A 131 -7.15 -4.87 12.67
C THR A 131 -8.24 -5.55 13.45
N SER A 132 -7.92 -6.50 14.34
CA SER A 132 -8.89 -7.03 15.28
C SER A 132 -8.74 -6.31 16.63
N MET A 133 -9.58 -5.30 16.84
CA MET A 133 -10.29 -5.29 18.12
C MET A 133 -11.04 -6.62 18.16
N VAL A 134 -10.43 -7.65 18.73
CA VAL A 134 -11.09 -8.93 18.95
C VAL A 134 -12.10 -8.69 20.07
N THR A 135 -13.28 -8.18 19.73
CA THR A 135 -14.44 -8.18 20.62
C THR A 135 -15.01 -9.60 20.62
N PHE A 136 -14.31 -10.56 21.23
CA PHE A 136 -15.01 -11.75 21.72
C PHE A 136 -15.82 -11.31 22.95
N HIS A 137 -17.03 -10.84 22.73
CA HIS A 137 -18.05 -10.83 23.78
C HIS A 137 -18.46 -12.29 24.03
N TYR A 138 -17.69 -12.98 24.88
CA TYR A 138 -18.18 -14.22 25.45
C TYR A 138 -19.29 -13.82 26.43
N ASN A 139 -20.54 -13.99 26.03
CA ASN A 139 -21.68 -13.86 26.92
C ASN A 139 -22.01 -15.27 27.45
N PRO A 140 -21.53 -15.67 28.65
CA PRO A 140 -21.79 -17.01 29.19
C PRO A 140 -23.26 -17.23 29.64
N GLN A 141 -24.20 -16.35 29.29
CA GLN A 141 -25.59 -16.40 29.76
C GLN A 141 -26.65 -16.76 28.70
N SER A 142 -26.30 -17.35 27.55
CA SER A 142 -27.34 -17.93 26.68
C SER A 142 -27.61 -19.39 27.07
N SER A 143 -28.44 -19.57 28.10
CA SER A 143 -29.24 -20.78 28.23
C SER A 143 -30.18 -20.87 27.02
N TRP A 144 -29.96 -21.88 26.18
CA TRP A 144 -30.95 -22.54 25.32
C TRP A 144 -32.30 -21.81 25.14
N ALA A 145 -32.41 -20.94 24.12
CA ALA A 145 -33.68 -20.64 23.45
C ALA A 145 -33.37 -20.00 22.09
N GLY A 146 -34.16 -20.34 21.06
CA GLY A 146 -33.83 -20.18 19.64
C GLY A 146 -33.47 -18.77 19.19
N TYR A 147 -32.54 -18.70 18.22
CA TYR A 147 -32.00 -17.47 17.66
C TYR A 147 -32.72 -17.12 16.36
N THR A 148 -33.53 -16.06 16.38
CA THR A 148 -33.86 -15.24 15.22
C THR A 148 -32.91 -14.03 15.23
N PRO A 149 -32.12 -13.78 14.17
CA PRO A 149 -31.22 -12.64 14.14
C PRO A 149 -32.01 -11.35 13.96
N GLU A 150 -31.82 -10.42 14.89
CA GLU A 150 -32.35 -9.05 14.81
C GLU A 150 -31.35 -8.17 14.05
N GLU A 151 -31.78 -7.62 12.92
CA GLU A 151 -30.99 -6.72 12.09
C GLU A 151 -30.88 -5.35 12.77
N THR A 152 -29.66 -4.89 13.05
CA THR A 152 -29.42 -3.53 13.51
C THR A 152 -29.17 -2.63 12.31
N HIS A 153 -30.12 -1.71 12.07
CA HIS A 153 -29.97 -0.62 11.13
C HIS A 153 -28.97 0.43 11.66
N GLN A 154 -28.06 0.86 10.80
CA GLN A 154 -27.38 2.15 10.89
C GLN A 154 -27.58 2.91 9.58
#